data_AF-A0A2T7NER1-F1
#
_entry.id   AF-A0A2T7NER1-F1
#
_cell.length_a   1.000
_cell.length_b   1.000
_cell.length_c   1.000
_cell.angle_alpha   90.00
_cell.angle_beta   90.00
_cell.angle_gamma   90.00
#
_symmetry.space_group_name_H-M   'P 1'
#
loop_
_entity.id
_entity.type
_entity.pdbx_description
1 polymer ?
#
loop_
_entity_poly.entity_id
_entity_poly.type
_entity_poly.pdbx_seq_one_letter_code
_entity_poly.pdbx_strand_id
1 'polypeptide(L)'
;MTLVLSILLCASLLPALTAAGTAYTHWGSRECSSSEITVYSGYMGGSWYTDPGSGANYLCLPPNPAGGTIAKPASYSHLGGAEYEVSNRLENNQDALCAVCFVKNRSSNIMIPGTNSCPSGWTTEYTGLLMTGNNGHAGSSEFICVDSKLEGRIDSNADRDGRLLLLVASFCGSLPCPPYQNNNILQCVVCSK
;
A
#
# COMPACT_ATOMS: atom_id res chain seq x y z
N MET A 1 -54.47 -23.23 34.32
CA MET A 1 -53.05 -23.55 34.61
C MET A 1 -52.34 -23.76 33.29
N THR A 2 -51.65 -22.71 32.87
CA THR A 2 -50.84 -22.56 31.66
C THR A 2 -49.56 -23.38 31.76
N LEU A 3 -49.22 -24.15 30.72
CA LEU A 3 -47.86 -24.64 30.51
C LEU A 3 -47.52 -24.67 29.02
N VAL A 4 -47.47 -23.49 28.40
CA VAL A 4 -46.76 -23.28 27.14
C VAL A 4 -45.36 -22.80 27.54
N LEU A 5 -44.43 -23.75 27.68
CA LEU A 5 -43.03 -23.44 27.95
C LEU A 5 -42.32 -23.28 26.60
N SER A 6 -42.26 -22.02 26.16
CA SER A 6 -41.41 -21.53 25.08
C SER A 6 -39.92 -21.77 25.35
N ILE A 7 -39.11 -21.47 24.32
CA ILE A 7 -37.63 -21.38 24.22
C ILE A 7 -37.07 -22.59 23.44
N LEU A 8 -37.02 -22.58 22.10
CA LEU A 8 -36.15 -21.72 21.27
C LEU A 8 -34.72 -21.61 21.83
N LEU A 9 -34.05 -22.75 21.98
CA LEU A 9 -32.62 -22.85 22.32
C LEU A 9 -31.93 -23.83 21.35
N CYS A 10 -31.82 -23.47 20.08
CA CYS A 10 -30.82 -24.08 19.19
C CYS A 10 -30.47 -23.20 17.98
N ALA A 11 -30.32 -21.89 18.20
CA ALA A 11 -29.93 -20.95 17.13
C ALA A 11 -28.81 -19.97 17.53
N SER A 12 -28.05 -20.23 18.61
CA SER A 12 -27.00 -19.31 19.09
C SER A 12 -25.61 -19.93 19.25
N LEU A 13 -25.36 -21.09 18.66
CA LEU A 13 -24.02 -21.71 18.61
C LEU A 13 -23.56 -22.02 17.18
N LEU A 14 -24.06 -21.28 16.18
CA LEU A 14 -23.16 -21.00 15.06
C LEU A 14 -22.14 -20.02 15.65
N PRO A 15 -20.84 -20.35 15.73
CA PRO A 15 -19.87 -19.29 15.80
C PRO A 15 -20.27 -18.36 14.67
N ALA A 16 -20.53 -17.08 14.98
CA ALA A 16 -20.57 -16.09 13.92
C ALA A 16 -19.30 -16.36 13.12
N LEU A 17 -19.46 -16.84 11.89
CA LEU A 17 -18.35 -17.17 11.03
C LEU A 17 -17.73 -15.82 10.71
N THR A 18 -16.94 -15.29 11.65
CA THR A 18 -16.17 -14.07 11.47
C THR A 18 -15.33 -14.40 10.28
N ALA A 19 -15.59 -13.72 9.16
CA ALA A 19 -14.88 -13.95 7.92
C ALA A 19 -13.39 -13.81 8.24
N ALA A 20 -12.70 -14.95 8.35
CA ALA A 20 -11.27 -14.98 8.54
C ALA A 20 -10.67 -14.46 7.23
N GLY A 21 -9.89 -13.41 7.35
CA GLY A 21 -9.32 -12.74 6.20
C GLY A 21 -8.20 -11.81 6.64
N THR A 22 -7.44 -11.37 5.65
CA THR A 22 -6.36 -10.41 5.84
C THR A 22 -6.53 -9.27 4.85
N ALA A 23 -6.14 -8.07 5.25
CA ALA A 23 -6.18 -6.89 4.39
C ALA A 23 -4.77 -6.40 4.10
N TYR A 24 -4.55 -5.94 2.88
CA TYR A 24 -3.31 -5.33 2.44
C TYR A 24 -3.61 -4.16 1.51
N THR A 25 -2.62 -3.29 1.29
CA THR A 25 -2.72 -2.20 0.30
C THR A 25 -1.96 -2.57 -0.96
N HIS A 26 -2.65 -2.54 -2.10
CA HIS A 26 -2.07 -2.64 -3.42
C HIS A 26 -1.64 -1.25 -3.87
N TRP A 27 -0.37 -0.95 -3.72
CA TRP A 27 0.20 0.34 -4.13
C TRP A 27 0.48 0.35 -5.63
N GLY A 28 0.18 1.44 -6.31
CA GLY A 28 0.35 1.58 -7.76
C GLY A 28 -0.69 0.84 -8.60
N SER A 29 -1.87 0.60 -8.04
CA SER A 29 -3.03 0.01 -8.73
C SER A 29 -4.31 0.50 -8.07
N ARG A 30 -5.34 0.81 -8.85
CA ARG A 30 -6.71 1.05 -8.34
C ARG A 30 -7.52 -0.23 -8.19
N GLU A 31 -6.99 -1.37 -8.61
CA GLU A 31 -7.66 -2.67 -8.64
C GLU A 31 -6.95 -3.68 -7.74
N CYS A 32 -7.74 -4.49 -7.04
CA CYS A 32 -7.28 -5.70 -6.36
C CYS A 32 -7.28 -6.88 -7.33
N SER A 33 -6.60 -7.98 -7.01
CA SER A 33 -6.65 -9.17 -7.88
C SER A 33 -8.07 -9.78 -7.92
N SER A 34 -8.38 -10.55 -8.96
CA SER A 34 -9.76 -11.03 -9.22
C SER A 34 -10.32 -11.97 -8.14
N SER A 35 -9.46 -12.57 -7.31
CA SER A 35 -9.86 -13.41 -6.17
C SER A 35 -10.13 -12.63 -4.89
N GLU A 36 -9.93 -11.32 -4.89
CA GLU A 36 -9.96 -10.49 -3.71
C GLU A 36 -11.17 -9.55 -3.71
N ILE A 37 -11.50 -9.02 -2.53
CA ILE A 37 -12.50 -7.98 -2.40
C ILE A 37 -11.78 -6.64 -2.31
N THR A 38 -12.05 -5.75 -3.28
CA THR A 38 -11.71 -4.33 -3.14
C THR A 38 -12.55 -3.72 -2.03
N VAL A 39 -11.91 -3.34 -0.92
CA VAL A 39 -12.53 -2.59 0.17
C VAL A 39 -12.81 -1.17 -0.30
N TYR A 40 -11.78 -0.52 -0.85
CA TYR A 40 -11.90 0.73 -1.60
C TYR A 40 -10.68 0.97 -2.49
N SER A 41 -10.86 1.74 -3.56
CA SER A 41 -9.78 2.31 -4.37
C SER A 41 -9.57 3.77 -4.00
N GLY A 42 -8.37 4.30 -4.23
CA GLY A 42 -8.03 5.64 -3.78
C GLY A 42 -6.78 6.23 -4.44
N TYR A 43 -6.34 7.35 -3.86
CA TYR A 43 -5.14 8.07 -4.26
C TYR A 43 -4.03 7.79 -3.24
N MET A 44 -2.81 7.54 -3.72
CA MET A 44 -1.66 7.50 -2.81
C MET A 44 -1.36 8.91 -2.32
N GLY A 45 -0.98 9.01 -1.05
CA GLY A 45 -0.59 10.28 -0.44
C GLY A 45 0.36 10.09 0.73
N GLY A 46 0.85 11.22 1.22
CA GLY A 46 1.77 11.28 2.36
C GLY A 46 2.25 12.70 2.64
N SER A 47 3.27 12.81 3.47
CA SER A 47 3.92 14.10 3.73
C SER A 47 4.59 14.68 2.49
N TRP A 48 4.86 15.99 2.51
CA TRP A 48 5.78 16.59 1.56
C TRP A 48 7.20 15.99 1.73
N TYR A 49 7.92 15.81 0.63
CA TYR A 49 9.17 15.07 0.61
C TYR A 49 10.32 15.72 1.39
N THR A 50 10.27 17.03 1.66
CA THR A 50 11.27 17.74 2.47
C THR A 50 10.83 18.02 3.91
N ASP A 51 9.66 17.54 4.36
CA ASP A 51 9.18 17.77 5.73
C ASP A 51 9.84 16.78 6.73
N PRO A 52 10.81 17.21 7.57
CA PRO A 52 11.59 16.29 8.39
C PRO A 52 10.83 15.70 9.59
N GLY A 53 9.72 16.34 10.01
CA GLY A 53 8.94 15.96 11.19
C GLY A 53 7.56 15.37 10.90
N SER A 54 7.22 15.18 9.63
CA SER A 54 5.91 14.67 9.20
C SER A 54 5.88 13.13 9.16
N GLY A 55 4.75 12.55 8.79
CA GLY A 55 4.56 11.10 8.72
C GLY A 55 5.42 10.46 7.63
N ALA A 56 6.19 9.42 8.00
CA ALA A 56 7.04 8.69 7.07
C ALA A 56 6.31 7.61 6.27
N ASN A 57 5.03 7.38 6.53
CA ASN A 57 4.25 6.32 5.88
C ASN A 57 3.53 6.83 4.62
N TYR A 58 3.16 5.89 3.75
CA TYR A 58 2.24 6.16 2.65
C TYR A 58 0.80 5.90 3.12
N LEU A 59 -0.16 6.62 2.54
CA LEU A 59 -1.58 6.52 2.84
C LEU A 59 -2.35 6.23 1.56
N CYS A 60 -3.36 5.36 1.66
CA CYS A 60 -4.34 5.17 0.60
C CYS A 60 -5.60 5.99 0.91
N LEU A 61 -5.71 7.16 0.29
CA LEU A 61 -6.74 8.15 0.56
C LEU A 61 -8.02 7.82 -0.21
N PRO A 62 -9.19 7.76 0.43
CA PRO A 62 -10.45 7.52 -0.27
C PRO A 62 -10.77 8.71 -1.19
N PRO A 63 -11.42 8.48 -2.34
CA PRO A 63 -11.70 9.52 -3.32
C PRO A 63 -12.73 10.55 -2.84
N ASN A 64 -13.54 10.16 -1.84
CA ASN A 64 -14.57 11.01 -1.25
C ASN A 64 -14.27 11.19 0.26
N PRO A 65 -13.32 12.07 0.64
CA PRO A 65 -13.05 12.33 2.05
C PRO A 65 -14.24 13.03 2.72
N ALA A 66 -14.41 12.81 4.02
CA ALA A 66 -15.39 13.56 4.79
C ALA A 66 -15.05 15.05 4.80
N GLY A 67 -16.04 15.91 4.63
CA GLY A 67 -15.88 17.35 4.81
C GLY A 67 -15.48 17.69 6.25
N GLY A 68 -14.66 18.72 6.42
CA GLY A 68 -14.20 19.18 7.74
C GLY A 68 -14.79 20.53 8.13
N THR A 69 -15.20 20.67 9.39
CA THR A 69 -15.59 21.95 10.01
C THR A 69 -14.58 22.44 11.06
N ILE A 70 -13.48 21.70 11.24
CA ILE A 70 -12.44 22.01 12.22
C ILE A 70 -11.58 23.16 11.67
N ALA A 71 -11.46 24.25 12.45
CA ALA A 71 -10.65 25.39 12.08
C ALA A 71 -9.15 25.03 12.06
N LYS A 72 -8.43 25.48 11.02
CA LYS A 72 -6.99 25.25 10.90
C LYS A 72 -6.23 26.03 11.98
N PRO A 73 -5.39 25.37 12.80
CA PRO A 73 -4.53 26.05 13.77
C PRO A 73 -3.33 26.74 13.10
N ALA A 74 -2.55 27.50 13.88
CA ALA A 74 -1.35 28.18 13.39
C ALA A 74 -0.23 27.22 12.96
N SER A 75 -0.09 26.07 13.65
CA SER A 75 0.89 25.03 13.35
C SER A 75 0.18 23.75 12.90
N TYR A 76 0.61 23.18 11.78
CA TYR A 76 -0.01 22.01 11.16
C TYR A 76 1.02 21.25 10.29
N SER A 77 0.67 20.02 9.92
CA SER A 77 1.40 19.23 8.92
C SER A 77 0.59 19.15 7.62
N HIS A 78 1.28 18.91 6.51
CA HIS A 78 0.65 18.80 5.19
C HIS A 78 0.51 17.33 4.79
N LEU A 79 -0.56 17.06 4.04
CA LEU A 79 -0.82 15.80 3.37
C LEU A 79 -1.06 16.11 1.90
N GLY A 80 -0.22 15.54 1.02
CA GLY A 80 -0.31 15.68 -0.43
C GLY A 80 -0.50 14.35 -1.13
N GLY A 81 -0.64 14.39 -2.46
CA GLY A 81 -0.57 13.21 -3.31
C GLY A 81 0.83 12.61 -3.33
N ALA A 82 0.94 11.38 -3.82
CA ALA A 82 2.22 10.75 -4.10
C ALA A 82 2.50 10.68 -5.59
N GLU A 83 3.72 11.02 -6.01
CA GLU A 83 4.13 11.08 -7.41
C GLU A 83 5.28 10.10 -7.69
N TYR A 84 5.27 9.54 -8.91
CA TYR A 84 6.36 8.69 -9.38
C TYR A 84 7.53 9.51 -9.92
N GLU A 85 8.71 9.28 -9.37
CA GLU A 85 9.99 9.84 -9.80
C GLU A 85 10.80 8.77 -10.53
N VAL A 86 10.38 8.47 -11.76
CA VAL A 86 10.85 7.35 -12.58
C VAL A 86 11.18 7.83 -14.00
N SER A 87 12.19 8.69 -14.13
CA SER A 87 12.54 9.40 -15.38
C SER A 87 12.81 8.49 -16.59
N ASN A 88 13.03 7.19 -16.36
CA ASN A 88 13.23 6.17 -17.37
C ASN A 88 11.93 5.44 -17.79
N ARG A 89 10.77 5.88 -17.31
CA ARG A 89 9.46 5.27 -17.60
C ARG A 89 8.41 6.32 -17.97
N LEU A 90 7.31 5.85 -18.56
CA LEU A 90 6.20 6.70 -19.02
C LEU A 90 5.36 7.25 -17.86
N GLU A 91 5.38 6.57 -16.70
CA GLU A 91 4.59 6.94 -15.53
C GLU A 91 5.24 8.07 -14.70
N ASN A 92 6.40 8.58 -15.13
CA ASN A 92 7.09 9.69 -14.46
C ASN A 92 6.15 10.90 -14.28
N ASN A 93 6.20 11.50 -13.09
CA ASN A 93 5.34 12.59 -12.61
C ASN A 93 3.85 12.25 -12.52
N GLN A 94 3.41 11.00 -12.73
CA GLN A 94 2.02 10.67 -12.51
C GLN A 94 1.72 10.51 -11.02
N ASP A 95 0.54 10.96 -10.61
CA ASP A 95 0.01 10.72 -9.27
C ASP A 95 -0.32 9.24 -9.09
N ALA A 96 0.31 8.58 -8.14
CA ALA A 96 0.15 7.16 -7.89
C ALA A 96 -1.23 6.81 -7.30
N LEU A 97 -1.79 5.68 -7.73
CA LEU A 97 -3.07 5.16 -7.25
C LEU A 97 -2.88 4.01 -6.27
N CYS A 98 -3.93 3.69 -5.51
CA CYS A 98 -3.93 2.56 -4.58
C CYS A 98 -5.29 1.88 -4.48
N ALA A 99 -5.27 0.66 -3.97
CA ALA A 99 -6.46 -0.06 -3.52
C ALA A 99 -6.20 -0.75 -2.19
N VAL A 100 -7.19 -0.76 -1.32
CA VAL A 100 -7.18 -1.61 -0.12
C VAL A 100 -7.97 -2.87 -0.42
N CYS A 101 -7.28 -4.00 -0.29
CA CYS A 101 -7.76 -5.31 -0.71
C CYS A 101 -7.96 -6.21 0.51
N PHE A 102 -9.02 -7.02 0.47
CA PHE A 102 -9.32 -8.00 1.50
C PHE A 102 -9.40 -9.40 0.90
N VAL A 103 -8.62 -10.32 1.46
CA VAL A 103 -8.52 -11.70 1.00
C VAL A 103 -9.20 -12.61 2.01
N LYS A 104 -10.23 -13.34 1.56
CA LYS A 104 -10.94 -14.32 2.41
C LYS A 104 -10.11 -15.58 2.60
N ASN A 105 -10.35 -16.27 3.70
CA ASN A 105 -9.73 -17.56 4.04
C ASN A 105 -8.18 -17.50 4.10
N ARG A 106 -7.65 -16.29 4.31
CA ARG A 106 -6.24 -16.00 4.58
C ARG A 106 -6.15 -15.36 5.95
N SER A 107 -5.10 -15.66 6.69
CA SER A 107 -4.88 -15.24 8.07
C SER A 107 -3.79 -14.18 8.19
N SER A 108 -2.91 -14.07 7.20
CA SER A 108 -1.78 -13.14 7.22
C SER A 108 -1.38 -12.71 5.82
N ASN A 109 -0.76 -11.54 5.73
CA ASN A 109 -0.08 -11.06 4.54
C ASN A 109 1.30 -10.49 4.91
N ILE A 110 2.22 -10.51 3.95
CA ILE A 110 3.58 -9.98 4.07
C ILE A 110 4.02 -9.32 2.76
N MET A 111 4.82 -8.26 2.87
CA MET A 111 5.61 -7.72 1.76
C MET A 111 7.04 -8.23 1.90
N ILE A 112 7.61 -8.75 0.81
CA ILE A 112 8.99 -9.24 0.77
C ILE A 112 9.79 -8.42 -0.25
N PRO A 113 10.77 -7.60 0.19
CA PRO A 113 11.63 -6.85 -0.71
C PRO A 113 12.73 -7.74 -1.28
N GLY A 114 13.18 -7.44 -2.50
CA GLY A 114 14.30 -8.12 -3.17
C GLY A 114 13.95 -9.43 -3.88
N THR A 115 12.68 -9.78 -3.99
CA THR A 115 12.18 -10.96 -4.71
C THR A 115 10.82 -10.68 -5.33
N ASN A 116 10.47 -11.38 -6.40
CA ASN A 116 9.14 -11.36 -7.01
C ASN A 116 8.36 -12.68 -6.77
N SER A 117 8.87 -13.52 -5.88
CA SER A 117 8.35 -14.87 -5.64
C SER A 117 8.01 -15.05 -4.16
N CYS A 118 6.79 -15.51 -3.88
CA CYS A 118 6.37 -15.84 -2.53
C CYS A 118 7.01 -17.15 -2.03
N PRO A 119 7.18 -17.31 -0.71
CA PRO A 119 7.65 -18.57 -0.13
C PRO A 119 6.68 -19.72 -0.42
N SER A 120 7.18 -20.95 -0.35
CA SER A 120 6.34 -22.14 -0.56
C SER A 120 5.11 -22.14 0.36
N GLY A 121 3.93 -22.41 -0.22
CA GLY A 121 2.64 -22.42 0.48
C GLY A 121 2.04 -21.03 0.75
N TRP A 122 2.64 -19.94 0.27
CA TRP A 122 2.03 -18.62 0.23
C TRP A 122 1.44 -18.34 -1.16
N THR A 123 0.39 -17.52 -1.21
CA THR A 123 -0.20 -17.03 -2.45
C THR A 123 0.39 -15.66 -2.78
N THR A 124 0.75 -15.46 -4.05
CA THR A 124 1.13 -14.14 -4.56
C THR A 124 -0.12 -13.32 -4.81
N GLU A 125 -0.19 -12.14 -4.19
CA GLU A 125 -1.26 -11.18 -4.45
C GLU A 125 -0.84 -10.24 -5.59
N TYR A 126 0.36 -9.66 -5.50
CA TYR A 126 0.98 -8.93 -6.62
C TYR A 126 2.50 -8.86 -6.51
N THR A 127 3.15 -8.58 -7.65
CA THR A 127 4.59 -8.31 -7.75
C THR A 127 4.83 -6.86 -8.15
N GLY A 128 5.96 -6.33 -7.71
CA GLY A 128 6.23 -4.91 -7.88
C GLY A 128 7.71 -4.54 -7.92
N LEU A 129 7.92 -3.23 -7.87
CA LEU A 129 9.21 -2.58 -7.69
C LEU A 129 9.26 -2.03 -6.27
N LEU A 130 10.40 -2.23 -5.60
CA LEU A 130 10.63 -1.64 -4.29
C LEU A 130 10.85 -0.14 -4.48
N MET A 131 10.05 0.68 -3.81
CA MET A 131 10.09 2.13 -3.94
C MET A 131 10.11 2.84 -2.59
N THR A 132 10.71 4.03 -2.56
CA THR A 132 10.78 4.92 -1.39
C THR A 132 11.06 6.37 -1.81
N GLY A 133 11.31 7.27 -0.86
CA GLY A 133 11.74 8.65 -1.14
C GLY A 133 13.20 8.77 -1.59
N ASN A 134 13.61 9.97 -1.99
CA ASN A 134 14.99 10.25 -2.36
C ASN A 134 15.88 10.34 -1.10
N ASN A 135 17.08 9.75 -1.15
CA ASN A 135 18.01 9.73 -0.02
C ASN A 135 18.63 11.10 0.34
N GLY A 136 18.53 12.09 -0.55
CA GLY A 136 18.96 13.48 -0.30
C GLY A 136 17.86 14.37 0.28
N HIS A 137 16.63 13.87 0.42
CA HIS A 137 15.52 14.65 0.95
C HIS A 137 15.40 14.52 2.47
N ALA A 138 14.97 15.61 3.12
CA ALA A 138 14.86 15.66 4.58
C ALA A 138 13.65 14.89 5.14
N GLY A 139 12.59 14.71 4.35
CA GLY A 139 11.44 13.90 4.72
C GLY A 139 11.73 12.41 4.59
N SER A 140 11.46 11.65 5.66
CA SER A 140 11.66 10.20 5.66
C SER A 140 10.55 9.47 4.91
N SER A 141 10.89 8.35 4.28
CA SER A 141 9.90 7.47 3.64
C SER A 141 10.07 6.00 4.02
N GLU A 142 8.96 5.28 4.11
CA GLU A 142 8.95 3.81 4.17
C GLU A 142 9.42 3.18 2.85
N PHE A 143 9.91 1.95 2.92
CA PHE A 143 10.08 1.10 1.75
C PHE A 143 8.78 0.35 1.50
N ILE A 144 8.18 0.54 0.34
CA ILE A 144 6.93 -0.13 -0.04
C ILE A 144 7.08 -0.88 -1.36
N CYS A 145 6.24 -1.90 -1.55
CA CYS A 145 6.13 -2.58 -2.82
C CYS A 145 5.06 -1.93 -3.67
N VAL A 146 5.42 -1.42 -4.84
CA VAL A 146 4.50 -0.78 -5.78
C VAL A 146 4.36 -1.64 -7.02
N ASP A 147 3.13 -1.86 -7.49
CA ASP A 147 2.84 -2.68 -8.66
C ASP A 147 3.74 -2.30 -9.84
N SER A 148 4.27 -3.32 -10.53
CA SER A 148 5.17 -3.15 -11.67
C SER A 148 4.62 -2.28 -12.82
N LYS A 149 3.29 -2.13 -12.91
CA LYS A 149 2.60 -1.27 -13.86
C LYS A 149 2.66 0.22 -13.49
N LEU A 150 2.94 0.56 -12.23
CA LEU A 150 2.98 1.92 -11.70
C LEU A 150 1.75 2.72 -12.10
N GLU A 151 0.55 2.19 -11.86
CA GLU A 151 -0.66 2.85 -12.32
C GLU A 151 -0.79 4.26 -11.72
N GLY A 152 -0.90 5.24 -12.61
CA GLY A 152 -1.09 6.64 -12.28
C GLY A 152 -2.50 7.15 -12.58
N ARG A 153 -2.84 8.28 -11.97
CA ARG A 153 -4.08 9.01 -12.24
C ARG A 153 -4.06 9.58 -13.65
N ILE A 154 -5.15 9.43 -14.38
CA ILE A 154 -5.29 10.02 -15.72
C ILE A 154 -5.12 11.54 -15.62
N ASP A 155 -4.41 12.11 -16.60
CA ASP A 155 -4.12 13.55 -16.72
C ASP A 155 -3.40 14.14 -15.49
N SER A 156 -2.42 13.41 -14.94
CA SER A 156 -1.61 13.84 -13.79
C SER A 156 -0.12 14.04 -14.07
N ASN A 157 0.33 14.04 -15.32
CA ASN A 157 1.77 14.05 -15.68
C ASN A 157 2.53 15.37 -15.37
N ALA A 158 1.94 16.29 -14.60
CA ALA A 158 2.61 17.52 -14.23
C ALA A 158 3.53 17.23 -13.03
N ASP A 159 4.75 17.73 -13.08
CA ASP A 159 5.66 17.75 -11.94
C ASP A 159 5.10 18.70 -10.87
N ARG A 160 4.35 18.18 -9.89
CA ARG A 160 3.80 18.97 -8.78
C ARG A 160 4.49 18.69 -7.47
N ASP A 161 5.34 17.67 -7.43
CA ASP A 161 5.93 17.10 -6.25
C ASP A 161 4.87 16.71 -5.21
N GLY A 162 5.33 16.00 -4.19
CA GLY A 162 4.51 15.70 -3.04
C GLY A 162 5.21 14.67 -2.18
N ARG A 163 4.55 13.53 -2.04
CA ARG A 163 5.18 12.35 -1.49
C ARG A 163 5.83 11.55 -2.63
N LEU A 164 7.15 11.46 -2.67
CA LEU A 164 7.82 10.89 -3.84
C LEU A 164 7.98 9.36 -3.76
N LEU A 165 7.94 8.72 -4.93
CA LEU A 165 8.20 7.30 -5.16
C LEU A 165 9.32 7.14 -6.19
N LEU A 166 10.51 6.81 -5.69
CA LEU A 166 11.71 6.51 -6.48
C LEU A 166 11.99 5.01 -6.44
N LEU A 167 12.56 4.49 -7.51
CA LEU A 167 13.06 3.11 -7.55
C LEU A 167 14.23 2.92 -6.57
N VAL A 168 14.22 1.80 -5.87
CA VAL A 168 15.30 1.43 -4.94
C VAL A 168 16.31 0.55 -5.64
N ALA A 169 17.54 1.05 -5.77
CA ALA A 169 18.69 0.25 -6.17
C ALA A 169 19.38 -0.37 -4.95
N SER A 170 19.82 -1.61 -5.07
CA SER A 170 20.68 -2.25 -4.07
C SER A 170 22.08 -1.62 -4.06
N PHE A 171 22.65 -1.50 -2.88
CA PHE A 171 24.01 -1.00 -2.67
C PHE A 171 24.83 -2.03 -1.90
N CYS A 172 25.88 -2.54 -2.53
CA CYS A 172 26.76 -3.54 -1.93
C CYS A 172 27.66 -2.93 -0.85
N GLY A 173 27.98 -3.74 0.16
CA GLY A 173 28.78 -3.32 1.30
C GLY A 173 28.47 -4.22 2.48
N SER A 174 27.66 -3.73 3.42
CA SER A 174 27.02 -4.58 4.42
C SER A 174 25.95 -5.50 3.83
N LEU A 175 25.40 -5.15 2.65
CA LEU A 175 24.58 -6.05 1.85
C LEU A 175 25.49 -7.04 1.10
N PRO A 176 25.34 -8.38 1.30
CA PRO A 176 26.16 -9.37 0.63
C PRO A 176 25.95 -9.39 -0.90
N CYS A 177 27.05 -9.33 -1.64
CA CYS A 177 27.06 -9.41 -3.10
C CYS A 177 28.15 -10.38 -3.55
N PRO A 178 27.82 -11.62 -4.00
CA PRO A 178 26.48 -12.19 -4.23
C PRO A 178 25.70 -12.59 -2.95
N PRO A 179 24.36 -12.84 -3.02
CA PRO A 179 23.54 -12.96 -4.23
C PRO A 179 22.96 -11.64 -4.77
N TYR A 180 23.03 -10.55 -4.02
CA TYR A 180 22.64 -9.24 -4.56
C TYR A 180 23.67 -8.75 -5.58
N GLN A 181 23.24 -7.85 -6.46
CA GLN A 181 24.08 -7.23 -7.49
C GLN A 181 24.09 -5.73 -7.25
N ASN A 182 25.28 -5.11 -7.25
CA ASN A 182 25.38 -3.68 -6.98
C ASN A 182 24.61 -2.86 -8.00
N ASN A 183 23.95 -1.80 -7.54
CA ASN A 183 23.16 -0.86 -8.35
C ASN A 183 22.01 -1.52 -9.14
N ASN A 184 21.55 -2.70 -8.73
CA ASN A 184 20.40 -3.35 -9.37
C ASN A 184 19.09 -2.89 -8.72
N ILE A 185 18.08 -2.53 -9.54
CA ILE A 185 16.75 -2.16 -9.06
C ILE A 185 16.09 -3.37 -8.41
N LEU A 186 15.59 -3.19 -7.19
CA LEU A 186 14.98 -4.26 -6.41
C LEU A 186 13.51 -4.42 -6.77
N GLN A 187 13.12 -5.66 -7.06
CA GLN A 187 11.72 -6.08 -7.13
C GLN A 187 11.19 -6.38 -5.73
N CYS A 188 9.89 -6.57 -5.62
CA CYS A 188 9.22 -6.98 -4.39
C CYS A 188 7.97 -7.79 -4.72
N VAL A 189 7.42 -8.44 -3.70
CA VAL A 189 6.18 -9.19 -3.79
C VAL A 189 5.34 -9.02 -2.53
N VAL A 190 4.03 -8.97 -2.68
CA VAL A 190 3.08 -9.07 -1.58
C VAL A 190 2.41 -10.43 -1.64
N CYS A 191 2.40 -11.11 -0.50
CA CYS A 191 1.95 -12.50 -0.36
C CYS A 191 0.91 -12.63 0.75
N SER A 192 0.02 -13.61 0.64
CA SER A 192 -0.93 -13.99 1.70
C SER A 192 -0.89 -15.48 2.05
N LYS A 193 -1.39 -15.83 3.25
CA LYS A 193 -1.45 -17.22 3.74
C LYS A 193 -2.70 -17.53 4.55
#